data_AF-A0A7J7DXK4-F1
#
_entry.id   AF-A0A7J7DXK4-F1
#
_cell.length_a   1.000
_cell.length_b   1.000
_cell.length_c   1.000
_cell.angle_alpha   90.00
_cell.angle_beta   90.00
_cell.angle_gamma   90.00
#
_symmetry.space_group_name_H-M   'P 1'
#
loop_
_entity.id
_entity.type
_entity.pdbx_description
1 polymer ?
#
loop_
_entity_poly.entity_id
_entity_poly.type
_entity_poly.pdbx_seq_one_letter_code
_entity_poly.pdbx_strand_id
1 'polypeptide(L)'
;MRVVHDRKCKKLKRLDERGAEAHKVDSTRSLIKSLSTKMRIAIQVVDKISETINKIRDEELWSQLNELIQGLTRMWQGMLECHHTQSQAVREARNLGRLGSSRKLSDAHLEATLQLEHELLNWTFRFSSWIGAHKGYVRALNNWLMKCLLNEPEETEDGRPPLSPGRIGAPPVFVICNQWSQALDRISEKEVVQSMRIFAMSVFQLWEHDKLAMRERMMANNDLERK
;
A
#
# COMPACT_ATOMS: atom_id res chain seq x y z
N MET A 1 -13.51 35.24 6.03
CA MET A 1 -14.68 36.00 5.49
C MET A 1 -15.79 36.20 6.53
N ARG A 2 -16.30 35.16 7.19
CA ARG A 2 -17.33 35.26 8.26
C ARG A 2 -17.03 36.32 9.33
N VAL A 3 -15.84 36.27 9.94
CA VAL A 3 -15.41 37.24 10.96
C VAL A 3 -15.46 38.70 10.47
N VAL A 4 -15.08 38.95 9.20
CA VAL A 4 -15.09 40.29 8.60
C VAL A 4 -16.52 40.74 8.32
N HIS A 5 -17.35 39.85 7.79
CA HIS A 5 -18.78 40.08 7.57
C HIS A 5 -19.46 40.48 8.89
N ASP A 6 -19.25 39.72 9.96
CA ASP A 6 -19.86 39.99 11.27
C ASP A 6 -19.41 41.32 11.87
N ARG A 7 -18.11 41.65 11.73
CA ARG A 7 -17.58 42.96 12.11
C ARG A 7 -18.26 44.10 11.34
N LYS A 8 -18.52 43.92 10.04
CA LYS A 8 -19.22 44.93 9.22
C LYS A 8 -20.69 45.04 9.59
N CYS A 9 -21.38 43.94 9.87
CA CYS A 9 -22.76 43.96 10.40
C CYS A 9 -22.84 44.72 11.73
N LYS A 10 -21.91 44.48 12.67
CA LYS A 10 -21.81 45.23 13.92
C LYS A 10 -21.45 46.70 13.73
N LYS A 11 -20.73 47.05 12.65
CA LYS A 11 -20.45 48.44 12.28
C LYS A 11 -21.70 49.13 11.74
N LEU A 12 -22.49 48.44 10.90
CA LEU A 12 -23.73 48.99 10.33
C LEU A 12 -24.72 49.35 11.44
N LYS A 13 -24.96 48.45 12.41
CA LYS A 13 -25.84 48.73 13.56
C LYS A 13 -25.45 50.01 14.31
N ARG A 14 -24.14 50.19 14.57
CA ARG A 14 -23.60 51.38 15.25
C ARG A 14 -23.73 52.66 14.42
N LEU A 15 -23.73 52.58 13.10
CA LEU A 15 -23.94 53.74 12.22
C LEU A 15 -25.41 54.15 12.21
N ASP A 16 -26.33 53.18 12.19
CA ASP A 16 -27.77 53.42 12.25
C ASP A 16 -28.17 54.04 13.62
N GLU A 17 -27.67 53.48 14.73
CA GLU A 17 -27.92 53.99 16.09
C GLU A 17 -27.43 55.44 16.32
N ARG A 18 -26.38 55.85 15.61
CA ARG A 18 -25.76 57.17 15.76
C ARG A 18 -26.24 58.20 14.73
N GLY A 19 -27.20 57.86 13.87
CA GLY A 19 -27.70 58.76 12.84
C GLY A 19 -26.63 59.19 11.83
N ALA A 20 -25.75 58.26 11.44
CA ALA A 20 -24.67 58.56 10.48
C ALA A 20 -25.22 58.94 9.09
N GLU A 21 -24.44 59.70 8.32
CA GLU A 21 -24.79 60.13 6.97
C GLU A 21 -25.15 58.92 6.06
N ALA A 22 -26.22 59.07 5.27
CA ALA A 22 -26.78 58.00 4.43
C ALA A 22 -25.73 57.31 3.55
N HIS A 23 -24.81 58.08 2.93
CA HIS A 23 -23.78 57.51 2.07
C HIS A 23 -22.82 56.53 2.80
N LYS A 24 -22.58 56.73 4.10
CA LYS A 24 -21.72 55.84 4.92
C LYS A 24 -22.45 54.55 5.30
N VAL A 25 -23.75 54.66 5.56
CA VAL A 25 -24.64 53.51 5.81
C VAL A 25 -24.73 52.65 4.55
N ASP A 26 -24.99 53.27 3.39
CA ASP A 26 -25.11 52.59 2.10
C ASP A 26 -23.81 51.92 1.66
N SER A 27 -22.67 52.59 1.82
CA SER A 27 -21.36 52.00 1.55
C SER A 27 -21.10 50.75 2.42
N THR A 28 -21.45 50.82 3.71
CA THR A 28 -21.30 49.68 4.63
C THR A 28 -22.25 48.53 4.25
N ARG A 29 -23.49 48.84 3.87
CA ARG A 29 -24.49 47.86 3.39
C ARG A 29 -24.03 47.17 2.11
N SER A 30 -23.47 47.90 1.16
CA SER A 30 -22.90 47.36 -0.09
C SER A 30 -21.75 46.40 0.20
N LEU A 31 -20.84 46.74 1.11
CA LEU A 31 -19.75 45.86 1.53
C LEU A 31 -20.26 44.56 2.18
N ILE A 32 -21.29 44.64 3.03
CA ILE A 32 -21.91 43.45 3.62
C ILE A 32 -22.50 42.57 2.51
N LYS A 33 -23.30 43.13 1.58
CA LYS A 33 -23.91 42.38 0.47
C LYS A 33 -22.85 41.72 -0.42
N SER A 34 -21.74 42.42 -0.69
CA SER A 34 -20.60 41.86 -1.42
C SER A 34 -19.97 40.69 -0.68
N LEU A 35 -19.73 40.82 0.63
CA LEU A 35 -19.18 39.75 1.47
C LEU A 35 -20.13 38.54 1.56
N SER A 36 -21.44 38.75 1.73
CA SER A 36 -22.43 37.67 1.75
C SER A 36 -22.45 36.92 0.42
N THR A 37 -22.38 37.66 -0.70
CA THR A 37 -22.31 37.06 -2.04
C THR A 37 -21.04 36.22 -2.20
N LYS A 38 -19.87 36.74 -1.80
CA LYS A 38 -18.60 35.99 -1.84
C LYS A 38 -18.65 34.74 -0.97
N MET A 39 -19.23 34.82 0.23
CA MET A 39 -19.42 33.66 1.11
C MET A 39 -20.32 32.61 0.48
N ARG A 40 -21.44 33.01 -0.13
CA ARG A 40 -22.35 32.09 -0.82
C ARG A 40 -21.66 31.40 -2.00
N ILE A 41 -20.92 32.15 -2.81
CA ILE A 41 -20.13 31.58 -3.92
C ILE A 41 -19.10 30.59 -3.38
N ALA A 42 -18.38 30.93 -2.31
CA ALA A 42 -17.39 30.04 -1.72
C ALA A 42 -18.02 28.72 -1.21
N ILE A 43 -19.22 28.79 -0.61
CA ILE A 43 -19.98 27.60 -0.19
C ILE A 43 -20.34 26.75 -1.42
N GLN A 44 -20.92 27.36 -2.47
CA GLN A 44 -21.27 26.64 -3.71
C GLN A 44 -20.06 25.96 -4.37
N VAL A 45 -18.89 26.59 -4.34
CA VAL A 45 -17.64 25.98 -4.84
C VAL A 45 -17.25 24.77 -3.99
N VAL A 46 -17.32 24.86 -2.66
CA VAL A 46 -17.05 23.73 -1.76
C VAL A 46 -18.04 22.59 -1.96
N ASP A 47 -19.33 22.89 -2.11
CA ASP A 47 -20.37 21.89 -2.39
C ASP A 47 -20.06 21.18 -3.70
N LYS A 48 -19.69 21.92 -4.75
CA LYS A 48 -19.39 21.32 -6.05
C LYS A 48 -18.15 20.43 -6.02
N ILE A 49 -17.10 20.85 -5.30
CA ILE A 49 -15.91 20.02 -5.08
C ILE A 49 -16.28 18.74 -4.31
N SER A 50 -17.13 18.87 -3.29
CA SER A 50 -17.57 17.73 -2.47
C SER A 50 -18.38 16.71 -3.28
N GLU A 51 -19.27 17.18 -4.16
CA GLU A 51 -19.97 16.31 -5.13
C GLU A 51 -18.98 15.55 -6.02
N THR A 52 -17.97 16.23 -6.56
CA THR A 52 -16.94 15.60 -7.39
C THR A 52 -16.15 14.54 -6.60
N ILE A 53 -15.76 14.84 -5.36
CA ILE A 53 -15.06 13.88 -4.48
C ILE A 53 -15.93 12.64 -4.22
N ASN A 54 -17.21 12.84 -3.90
CA ASN A 54 -18.14 11.74 -3.66
C ASN A 54 -18.31 10.86 -4.90
N LYS A 55 -18.42 11.46 -6.10
CA LYS A 55 -18.49 10.71 -7.36
C LYS A 55 -17.23 9.86 -7.59
N ILE A 56 -16.05 10.46 -7.47
CA ILE A 56 -14.78 9.73 -7.64
C ILE A 56 -14.68 8.59 -6.62
N ARG A 57 -15.10 8.81 -5.38
CA ARG A 57 -15.04 7.83 -4.30
C ARG A 57 -16.00 6.65 -4.50
N ASP A 58 -17.27 6.94 -4.76
CA ASP A 58 -18.34 5.96 -4.70
C ASP A 58 -18.56 5.24 -6.03
N GLU A 59 -18.21 5.87 -7.16
CA GLU A 59 -18.36 5.29 -8.49
C GLU A 59 -17.01 4.78 -9.02
N GLU A 60 -16.07 5.70 -9.27
CA GLU A 60 -14.84 5.38 -10.02
C GLU A 60 -13.89 4.51 -9.19
N LEU A 61 -13.55 4.95 -7.98
CA LEU A 61 -12.65 4.24 -7.09
C LEU A 61 -13.22 2.87 -6.69
N TRP A 62 -14.53 2.81 -6.41
CA TRP A 62 -15.17 1.54 -6.06
C TRP A 62 -15.03 0.49 -7.17
N SER A 63 -15.24 0.87 -8.42
CA SER A 63 -15.02 -0.02 -9.56
C SER A 63 -13.57 -0.48 -9.66
N GLN A 64 -12.62 0.45 -9.58
CA GLN A 64 -11.19 0.15 -9.67
C GLN A 64 -10.71 -0.77 -8.53
N LEU A 65 -11.24 -0.59 -7.32
CA LEU A 65 -10.91 -1.44 -6.18
C LEU A 65 -11.40 -2.86 -6.37
N ASN A 66 -12.62 -3.05 -6.89
CA ASN A 66 -13.13 -4.38 -7.17
C ASN A 66 -12.26 -5.10 -8.21
N GLU A 67 -11.87 -4.41 -9.29
CA GLU A 67 -10.97 -4.97 -10.29
C GLU A 67 -9.60 -5.32 -9.69
N LEU A 68 -9.03 -4.43 -8.86
CA LEU A 68 -7.75 -4.66 -8.20
C LEU A 68 -7.81 -5.87 -7.26
N ILE A 69 -8.85 -5.97 -6.42
CA ILE A 69 -9.03 -7.08 -5.49
C ILE A 69 -9.16 -8.41 -6.26
N GLN A 70 -9.94 -8.43 -7.35
CA GLN A 70 -10.06 -9.61 -8.19
C GLN A 70 -8.72 -9.98 -8.85
N GLY A 71 -7.99 -8.99 -9.38
CA GLY A 71 -6.68 -9.20 -9.98
C GLY A 71 -5.67 -9.77 -8.99
N LEU A 72 -5.61 -9.22 -7.78
CA LEU A 72 -4.75 -9.73 -6.70
C LEU A 72 -5.15 -11.14 -6.28
N THR A 73 -6.45 -11.43 -6.19
CA THR A 73 -6.94 -12.77 -5.86
C THR A 73 -6.45 -13.80 -6.87
N ARG A 74 -6.58 -13.51 -8.17
CA ARG A 74 -6.10 -14.39 -9.25
C ARG A 74 -4.57 -14.55 -9.22
N MET A 75 -3.84 -13.45 -9.02
CA MET A 75 -2.38 -13.48 -8.91
C MET A 75 -1.91 -14.38 -7.76
N TRP A 76 -2.54 -14.27 -6.59
CA TRP A 76 -2.20 -15.09 -5.43
C TRP A 76 -2.55 -16.57 -5.60
N GLN A 77 -3.66 -16.88 -6.28
CA GLN A 77 -3.99 -18.25 -6.67
C GLN A 77 -2.91 -18.84 -7.58
N GLY A 78 -2.49 -18.10 -8.62
CA GLY A 78 -1.40 -18.54 -9.50
C GLY A 78 -0.08 -18.73 -8.74
N MET A 79 0.25 -17.82 -7.82
CA MET A 79 1.44 -17.97 -6.97
C MET A 79 1.40 -19.24 -6.11
N LEU A 80 0.23 -19.55 -5.54
CA LEU A 80 0.04 -20.77 -4.75
C LEU A 80 0.25 -22.04 -5.58
N GLU A 81 -0.28 -22.07 -6.81
CA GLU A 81 -0.08 -23.18 -7.76
C GLU A 81 1.40 -23.34 -8.15
N CYS A 82 2.10 -22.23 -8.42
CA CYS A 82 3.54 -22.24 -8.67
C CYS A 82 4.31 -22.83 -7.49
N HIS A 83 4.02 -22.40 -6.26
CA HIS A 83 4.67 -22.93 -5.06
C HIS A 83 4.34 -24.41 -4.81
N HIS A 84 3.12 -24.85 -5.09
CA HIS A 84 2.76 -26.25 -4.99
C HIS A 84 3.59 -27.10 -5.96
N THR A 85 3.71 -26.65 -7.20
CA THR A 85 4.50 -27.30 -8.26
C THR A 85 5.99 -27.34 -7.89
N GLN A 86 6.56 -26.22 -7.44
CA GLN A 86 7.95 -26.15 -6.96
C GLN A 86 8.19 -27.10 -5.79
N SER A 87 7.28 -27.13 -4.80
CA SER A 87 7.37 -28.03 -3.65
C SER A 87 7.34 -29.49 -4.07
N GLN A 88 6.49 -29.84 -5.03
CA GLN A 88 6.44 -31.20 -5.58
C GLN A 88 7.75 -31.57 -6.29
N ALA A 89 8.26 -30.70 -7.17
CA ALA A 89 9.52 -30.93 -7.87
C ALA A 89 10.69 -31.14 -6.88
N VAL A 90 10.76 -30.35 -5.81
CA VAL A 90 11.77 -30.52 -4.75
C VAL A 90 11.62 -31.87 -4.02
N ARG A 91 10.39 -32.29 -3.71
CA ARG A 91 10.15 -33.60 -3.07
C ARG A 91 10.59 -34.75 -3.96
N GLU A 92 10.28 -34.69 -5.26
CA GLU A 92 10.66 -35.72 -6.23
C GLU A 92 12.19 -35.76 -6.44
N ALA A 93 12.84 -34.59 -6.54
CA ALA A 93 14.29 -34.50 -6.68
C ALA A 93 15.04 -35.10 -5.47
N ARG A 94 14.51 -34.96 -4.24
CA ARG A 94 15.08 -35.61 -3.05
C ARG A 94 15.07 -37.14 -3.14
N ASN A 95 14.07 -37.73 -3.79
CA ASN A 95 13.99 -39.19 -3.97
C ASN A 95 15.06 -39.68 -4.97
N LEU A 96 15.38 -38.87 -5.99
CA LEU A 96 16.45 -39.18 -6.96
C LEU A 96 17.84 -39.12 -6.34
N GLY A 97 18.08 -38.20 -5.40
CA GLY A 97 19.36 -38.09 -4.67
C GLY A 97 19.72 -39.31 -3.83
N ARG A 98 18.73 -40.13 -3.40
CA ARG A 98 18.97 -41.38 -2.66
C ARG A 98 19.43 -42.55 -3.54
N LEU A 99 19.31 -42.45 -4.87
CA LEU A 99 19.58 -43.54 -5.81
C LEU A 99 21.06 -43.62 -6.25
N GLY A 100 22.00 -43.04 -5.50
CA GLY A 100 23.43 -43.30 -5.68
C GLY A 100 23.99 -42.84 -7.04
N SER A 101 23.59 -41.65 -7.51
CA SER A 101 24.25 -41.06 -8.68
C SER A 101 25.61 -40.51 -8.29
N SER A 102 26.68 -41.07 -8.85
CA SER A 102 27.98 -40.42 -8.93
C SER A 102 27.83 -39.14 -9.75
N ARG A 103 27.43 -38.05 -9.06
CA ARG A 103 27.17 -36.75 -9.68
C ARG A 103 28.48 -36.26 -10.30
N LYS A 104 28.59 -36.32 -11.62
CA LYS A 104 29.63 -35.61 -12.37
C LYS A 104 29.33 -34.12 -12.24
N LEU A 105 30.00 -33.47 -11.29
CA LEU A 105 30.06 -32.02 -11.17
C LEU A 105 30.65 -31.46 -12.49
N SER A 106 29.89 -30.63 -13.18
CA SER A 106 30.28 -29.95 -14.42
C SER A 106 30.23 -28.45 -14.23
N ASP A 107 30.96 -27.70 -15.06
CA ASP A 107 30.92 -26.23 -15.05
C ASP A 107 29.49 -25.71 -15.29
N ALA A 108 28.71 -26.38 -16.14
CA ALA A 108 27.30 -26.04 -16.38
C ALA A 108 26.42 -26.19 -15.13
N HIS A 109 26.71 -27.19 -14.28
CA HIS A 109 26.00 -27.37 -13.01
C HIS A 109 26.37 -26.27 -12.00
N LEU A 110 27.65 -25.88 -11.94
CA LEU A 110 28.10 -24.75 -11.11
C LEU A 110 27.45 -23.44 -11.56
N GLU A 111 27.43 -23.17 -12.87
CA GLU A 111 26.80 -21.97 -13.42
C GLU A 111 25.29 -21.94 -13.12
N ALA A 112 24.57 -23.04 -13.37
CA ALA A 112 23.14 -23.12 -13.08
C ALA A 112 22.82 -22.92 -11.58
N THR A 113 23.68 -23.44 -10.68
CA THR A 113 23.51 -23.27 -9.23
C THR A 113 23.72 -21.81 -8.81
N LEU A 114 24.72 -21.13 -9.38
CA LEU A 114 24.97 -19.72 -9.11
C LEU A 114 23.87 -18.82 -9.68
N GLN A 115 23.38 -19.14 -10.88
CA GLN A 115 22.26 -18.43 -11.48
C GLN A 115 20.99 -18.56 -10.62
N LEU A 116 20.71 -19.76 -10.10
CA LEU A 116 19.58 -19.98 -9.19
C LEU A 116 19.70 -19.11 -7.93
N GLU A 117 20.89 -19.02 -7.34
CA GLU A 117 21.16 -18.16 -6.19
C GLU A 117 20.84 -16.69 -6.50
N HIS A 118 21.32 -16.18 -7.62
CA HIS A 118 21.06 -14.81 -8.05
C HIS A 118 19.56 -14.54 -8.26
N GLU A 119 18.85 -15.46 -8.91
CA GLU A 119 17.41 -15.33 -9.12
C GLU A 119 16.63 -15.38 -7.80
N LEU A 120 17.07 -16.17 -6.81
CA LEU A 120 16.47 -16.19 -5.48
C LEU A 120 16.67 -14.86 -4.73
N LEU A 121 17.85 -14.26 -4.82
CA LEU A 121 18.11 -12.93 -4.25
C LEU A 121 17.28 -11.85 -4.93
N ASN A 122 17.23 -11.85 -6.27
CA ASN A 122 16.41 -10.93 -7.04
C ASN A 122 14.93 -11.09 -6.67
N TRP A 123 14.42 -12.33 -6.63
CA TRP A 123 13.04 -12.61 -6.23
C TRP A 123 12.74 -12.14 -4.81
N THR A 124 13.66 -12.35 -3.85
CA THR A 124 13.54 -11.83 -2.47
C THR A 124 13.40 -10.31 -2.44
N PHE A 125 14.25 -9.60 -3.18
CA PHE A 125 14.20 -8.14 -3.27
C PHE A 125 12.90 -7.65 -3.92
N ARG A 126 12.48 -8.29 -5.02
CA ARG A 126 11.24 -7.96 -5.74
C ARG A 126 10.02 -8.20 -4.87
N PHE A 127 9.96 -9.32 -4.16
CA PHE A 127 8.87 -9.63 -3.24
C PHE A 127 8.77 -8.59 -2.12
N SER A 128 9.90 -8.27 -1.46
CA SER A 128 9.92 -7.25 -0.40
C SER A 128 9.50 -5.87 -0.90
N SER A 129 9.92 -5.49 -2.11
CA SER A 129 9.54 -4.21 -2.71
C SER A 129 8.05 -4.18 -3.06
N TRP A 130 7.55 -5.27 -3.64
CA TRP A 130 6.16 -5.41 -4.04
C TRP A 130 5.21 -5.36 -2.83
N ILE A 131 5.49 -6.14 -1.77
CA ILE A 131 4.63 -6.13 -0.57
C ILE A 131 4.67 -4.78 0.15
N GLY A 132 5.83 -4.13 0.18
CA GLY A 132 5.97 -2.77 0.71
C GLY A 132 5.15 -1.74 -0.08
N ALA A 133 5.22 -1.78 -1.41
CA ALA A 133 4.41 -0.92 -2.28
C ALA A 133 2.92 -1.20 -2.11
N HIS A 134 2.52 -2.47 -2.01
CA HIS A 134 1.13 -2.86 -1.80
C HIS A 134 0.57 -2.32 -0.47
N LYS A 135 1.30 -2.53 0.64
CA LYS A 135 0.95 -1.97 1.95
C LYS A 135 0.88 -0.44 1.91
N GLY A 136 1.86 0.21 1.28
CA GLY A 136 1.91 1.66 1.13
C GLY A 136 0.71 2.21 0.38
N TYR A 137 0.34 1.58 -0.74
CA TYR A 137 -0.82 1.95 -1.53
C TYR A 137 -2.13 1.85 -0.74
N VAL A 138 -2.38 0.71 -0.09
CA VAL A 138 -3.62 0.49 0.68
C VAL A 138 -3.73 1.46 1.86
N ARG A 139 -2.61 1.74 2.56
CA ARG A 139 -2.59 2.75 3.64
C ARG A 139 -2.87 4.15 3.13
N ALA A 140 -2.25 4.55 2.01
CA ALA A 140 -2.46 5.86 1.41
C ALA A 140 -3.94 6.04 1.01
N LEU A 141 -4.53 5.01 0.42
CA LEU A 141 -5.93 4.98 0.05
C LEU A 141 -6.85 5.09 1.28
N ASN A 142 -6.61 4.29 2.31
CA ASN A 142 -7.39 4.33 3.54
C ASN A 142 -7.31 5.72 4.21
N ASN A 143 -6.11 6.32 4.25
CA ASN A 143 -5.92 7.66 4.80
C ASN A 143 -6.63 8.75 3.99
N TRP A 144 -6.65 8.63 2.65
CA TRP A 144 -7.41 9.54 1.80
C TRP A 144 -8.91 9.42 2.06
N LEU A 145 -9.43 8.19 2.09
CA LEU A 145 -10.83 7.93 2.40
C LEU A 145 -11.22 8.56 3.73
N MET A 146 -10.45 8.33 4.81
CA MET A 146 -10.73 8.90 6.13
C MET A 146 -10.83 10.44 6.16
N LYS A 147 -10.20 11.15 5.22
CA LYS A 147 -10.35 12.61 5.07
C LYS A 147 -11.66 13.01 4.39
N CYS A 148 -12.29 12.11 3.64
CA CYS A 148 -13.58 12.33 3.01
C CYS A 148 -14.76 12.15 3.99
N LEU A 149 -14.52 11.64 5.20
CA LEU A 149 -15.54 11.64 6.26
C LEU A 149 -15.51 12.98 6.98
N LEU A 150 -16.65 13.66 7.02
CA LEU A 150 -16.92 14.74 7.97
C LEU A 150 -17.02 14.13 9.37
N ASN A 151 -15.88 13.79 9.98
CA ASN A 151 -15.83 13.50 11.41
C ASN A 151 -15.84 14.84 12.17
N GLU A 152 -17.02 15.33 12.54
CA GLU A 152 -17.10 16.03 13.83
C GLU A 152 -16.97 14.94 14.89
N PRO A 153 -15.91 14.93 15.71
CA PRO A 153 -15.83 14.00 16.81
C PRO A 153 -16.99 14.30 17.76
N GLU A 154 -17.96 13.40 17.88
CA GLU A 154 -18.81 13.37 19.07
C GLU A 154 -17.88 13.05 20.24
N GLU A 155 -17.45 14.08 20.97
CA GLU A 155 -16.87 13.91 22.30
C GLU A 155 -18.01 13.60 23.27
N THR A 156 -18.26 12.31 23.47
CA THR A 156 -19.05 11.83 24.61
C THR A 156 -18.19 11.85 25.88
N GLU A 157 -18.80 12.03 27.06
CA GLU A 157 -18.10 12.07 28.36
C GLU A 157 -17.18 10.84 28.60
N ASP A 158 -17.47 9.71 27.95
CA ASP A 158 -16.71 8.45 28.03
C ASP A 158 -15.52 8.34 27.03
N GLY A 159 -15.21 9.40 26.28
CA GLY A 159 -14.16 9.42 25.27
C GLY A 159 -14.63 9.09 23.85
N ARG A 160 -13.68 8.98 22.90
CA ARG A 160 -13.99 8.82 21.46
C ARG A 160 -14.57 7.43 21.18
N PRO A 161 -15.82 7.29 20.70
CA PRO A 161 -16.39 5.99 20.42
C PRO A 161 -15.67 5.30 19.25
N PRO A 162 -15.57 3.95 19.26
CA PRO A 162 -15.00 3.20 18.15
C PRO A 162 -15.83 3.41 16.86
N LEU A 163 -15.12 3.63 15.75
CA LEU A 163 -15.71 3.83 14.43
C LEU A 163 -16.64 2.66 14.08
N SER A 164 -17.95 2.92 14.07
CA SER A 164 -18.97 1.94 13.69
C SER A 164 -19.50 2.28 12.30
N PRO A 165 -19.27 1.43 11.27
CA PRO A 165 -19.66 1.71 9.89
C PRO A 165 -21.13 2.08 9.68
N GLY A 166 -22.03 1.43 10.45
CA GLY A 166 -23.47 1.68 10.39
C GLY A 166 -23.94 2.97 11.09
N ARG A 167 -23.16 3.55 12.01
CA ARG A 167 -23.53 4.81 12.70
C ARG A 167 -23.21 6.06 11.89
N ILE A 168 -22.27 5.98 10.95
CA ILE A 168 -21.72 7.14 10.23
C ILE A 168 -22.29 7.24 8.79
N GLY A 169 -23.08 6.25 8.35
CA GLY A 169 -23.53 6.18 6.94
C GLY A 169 -22.36 6.06 5.96
N ALA A 170 -21.21 5.55 6.42
CA ALA A 170 -20.00 5.50 5.62
C ALA A 170 -20.17 4.51 4.44
N PRO A 171 -19.90 4.95 3.19
CA PRO A 171 -19.99 4.10 2.02
C PRO A 171 -19.19 2.77 2.17
N PRO A 172 -19.64 1.66 1.57
CA PRO A 172 -18.99 0.34 1.70
C PRO A 172 -17.48 0.33 1.40
N VAL A 173 -17.01 1.21 0.51
CA VAL A 173 -15.60 1.39 0.17
C VAL A 173 -14.72 1.71 1.39
N PHE A 174 -15.25 2.42 2.37
CA PHE A 174 -14.53 2.72 3.61
C PHE A 174 -14.26 1.46 4.43
N VAL A 175 -15.29 0.64 4.60
CA VAL A 175 -15.21 -0.57 5.42
C VAL A 175 -14.17 -1.51 4.84
N ILE A 176 -14.22 -1.73 3.53
CA ILE A 176 -13.33 -2.64 2.83
C ILE A 176 -11.89 -2.12 2.87
N CYS A 177 -11.64 -0.85 2.54
CA CYS A 177 -10.28 -0.30 2.58
C CYS A 177 -9.68 -0.29 3.98
N ASN A 178 -10.48 0.01 5.00
CA ASN A 178 -10.02 -0.01 6.39
C ASN A 178 -9.71 -1.44 6.86
N GLN A 179 -10.61 -2.40 6.61
CA GLN A 179 -10.36 -3.80 6.92
C GLN A 179 -9.15 -4.34 6.17
N TRP A 180 -9.00 -3.98 4.90
CA TRP A 180 -7.88 -4.39 4.06
C TRP A 180 -6.55 -3.84 4.59
N SER A 181 -6.50 -2.55 4.96
CA SER A 181 -5.32 -1.94 5.59
C SER A 181 -4.95 -2.66 6.89
N GLN A 182 -5.93 -2.91 7.77
CA GLN A 182 -5.70 -3.60 9.04
C GLN A 182 -5.23 -5.05 8.83
N ALA A 183 -5.80 -5.76 7.87
CA ALA A 183 -5.39 -7.12 7.53
C ALA A 183 -3.95 -7.15 7.03
N LEU A 184 -3.57 -6.22 6.13
CA LEU A 184 -2.20 -6.11 5.63
C LEU A 184 -1.19 -5.72 6.71
N ASP A 185 -1.58 -4.90 7.69
CA ASP A 185 -0.71 -4.53 8.81
C ASP A 185 -0.45 -5.69 9.77
N ARG A 186 -1.39 -6.65 9.88
CA ARG A 186 -1.23 -7.86 10.69
C ARG A 186 -0.30 -8.90 10.05
N ILE A 187 -0.20 -8.90 8.73
CA ILE A 187 0.66 -9.85 8.01
C ILE A 187 2.11 -9.36 8.05
N SER A 188 3.02 -10.17 8.55
CA SER A 188 4.47 -9.89 8.53
C SER A 188 5.12 -10.60 7.35
N GLU A 189 5.67 -9.85 6.40
CA GLU A 189 6.46 -10.37 5.28
C GLU A 189 7.86 -10.84 5.71
N LYS A 190 8.29 -10.46 6.92
CA LYS A 190 9.67 -10.65 7.39
C LYS A 190 10.08 -12.11 7.43
N GLU A 191 9.18 -12.99 7.89
CA GLU A 191 9.44 -14.42 7.99
C GLU A 191 9.63 -15.05 6.60
N VAL A 192 8.82 -14.64 5.63
CA VAL A 192 8.93 -15.09 4.23
C VAL A 192 10.24 -14.59 3.62
N VAL A 193 10.52 -13.29 3.73
CA VAL A 193 11.77 -12.69 3.22
C VAL A 193 13.00 -13.37 3.83
N GLN A 194 12.97 -13.61 5.15
CA GLN A 194 14.08 -14.27 5.83
C GLN A 194 14.27 -15.71 5.35
N SER A 195 13.17 -16.45 5.18
CA SER A 195 13.21 -17.82 4.65
C SER A 195 13.79 -17.87 3.23
N MET A 196 13.41 -16.92 2.36
CA MET A 196 13.96 -16.81 1.01
C MET A 196 15.46 -16.50 1.03
N ARG A 197 15.92 -15.61 1.91
CA ARG A 197 17.36 -15.30 2.08
C ARG A 197 18.16 -16.50 2.57
N ILE A 198 17.63 -17.23 3.56
CA ILE A 198 18.27 -18.47 4.05
C ILE A 198 18.37 -19.49 2.92
N PHE A 199 17.34 -19.61 2.09
CA PHE A 199 17.37 -20.50 0.95
C PHE A 199 18.43 -20.10 -0.07
N ALA A 200 18.49 -18.82 -0.47
CA ALA A 200 19.53 -18.31 -1.36
C ALA A 200 20.95 -18.59 -0.81
N MET A 201 21.16 -18.32 0.49
CA MET A 201 22.45 -18.59 1.14
C MET A 201 22.79 -20.08 1.19
N SER A 202 21.81 -20.95 1.36
CA SER A 202 22.02 -22.41 1.30
C SER A 202 22.44 -22.87 -0.09
N VAL A 203 21.87 -22.28 -1.15
CA VAL A 203 22.26 -22.55 -2.55
C VAL A 203 23.67 -22.04 -2.82
N PHE A 204 24.04 -20.86 -2.31
CA PHE A 204 25.40 -20.33 -2.42
C PHE A 204 26.43 -21.25 -1.75
N GLN A 205 26.17 -21.69 -0.51
CA GLN A 205 27.04 -22.61 0.22
C GLN A 205 27.21 -23.95 -0.51
N LEU A 206 26.14 -24.46 -1.13
CA LEU A 206 26.22 -25.66 -1.97
C LEU A 206 27.14 -25.44 -3.17
N TRP A 207 27.03 -24.28 -3.84
CA TRP A 207 27.92 -23.93 -4.94
C TRP A 207 29.38 -23.82 -4.50
N GLU A 208 29.67 -23.20 -3.35
CA GLU A 208 31.05 -23.11 -2.81
C GLU A 208 31.64 -24.50 -2.57
N HIS A 209 30.86 -25.37 -1.94
CA HIS A 209 31.26 -26.76 -1.68
C HIS A 209 31.52 -27.54 -2.98
N ASP A 210 30.58 -27.48 -3.94
CA ASP A 210 30.70 -28.16 -5.23
C ASP A 210 31.91 -27.66 -6.03
N LYS A 211 32.20 -26.35 -5.98
CA LYS A 211 33.36 -25.74 -6.65
C LYS A 211 34.68 -26.16 -6.04
N LEU A 212 34.76 -26.24 -4.71
CA LEU A 212 35.95 -26.73 -4.01
C LEU A 212 36.21 -28.21 -4.34
N ALA A 213 35.19 -29.06 -4.24
CA ALA A 213 35.29 -30.48 -4.55
C ALA A 213 35.73 -30.73 -6.01
N MET A 214 35.26 -29.90 -6.95
CA MET A 214 35.67 -29.97 -8.35
C MET A 214 37.15 -29.60 -8.55
N ARG A 215 37.65 -28.57 -7.85
CA ARG A 215 39.07 -28.17 -7.89
C ARG A 215 39.99 -29.26 -7.33
N GLU A 216 39.63 -29.86 -6.20
CA GLU A 216 40.41 -30.93 -5.58
C GLU A 216 40.51 -32.16 -6.50
N ARG A 217 39.42 -32.54 -7.17
CA ARG A 217 39.42 -33.62 -8.17
C ARG A 217 40.33 -33.32 -9.36
N MET A 218 40.34 -32.08 -9.87
CA MET A 218 41.25 -31.70 -10.95
C MET A 218 42.71 -31.81 -10.52
N MET A 219 43.05 -31.34 -9.31
CA MET A 219 44.43 -31.45 -8.79
C MET A 219 44.86 -32.91 -8.61
N ALA A 220 43.99 -33.76 -8.04
CA ALA A 220 44.28 -35.17 -7.86
C ALA A 220 44.47 -35.92 -9.20
N ASN A 221 43.69 -35.58 -10.23
CA ASN A 221 43.85 -36.19 -11.56
C ASN A 221 45.16 -35.76 -12.23
N ASN A 222 45.55 -34.49 -12.09
CA ASN A 222 46.82 -33.98 -12.62
C ASN A 222 48.06 -34.59 -11.94
N ASP A 223 47.97 -34.92 -10.64
CA ASP A 223 49.05 -35.58 -9.90
C ASP A 223 49.19 -37.08 -10.24
N LEU A 224 48.09 -37.72 -10.67
CA LEU A 224 48.10 -39.10 -11.18
C LEU A 224 48.68 -39.19 -12.58
N GLU A 225 48.45 -38.19 -13.45
CA GLU A 225 49.03 -38.13 -14.80
C GLU A 225 50.54 -37.79 -14.81
N ARG A 226 51.09 -37.31 -13.68
CA ARG A 226 52.50 -36.95 -13.53
C ARG A 226 53.38 -38.04 -12.90
N LYS A 227 52.80 -39.15 -12.42
CA LYS A 227 53.50 -40.32 -11.86
C LYS A 227 53.64 -41.43 -12.89
#